data_AF-A0A0G4PU25-F1
#
_entry.id   AF-A0A0G4PU25-F1
#
_cell.length_a   1.000
_cell.length_b   1.000
_cell.length_c   1.000
_cell.angle_alpha   90.00
_cell.angle_beta   90.00
_cell.angle_gamma   90.00
#
_symmetry.space_group_name_H-M   'P 1'
#
loop_
_entity.id
_entity.type
_entity.pdbx_description
1 polymer ?
#
loop_
_entity_poly.entity_id
_entity_poly.type
_entity_poly.pdbx_seq_one_letter_code
_entity_poly.pdbx_strand_id
1 'polypeptide(L)'
;MIEIDVYEQSYNVFHHRAGHTTEPATPSETRQLIYPLLLQPPTMPPIRSQSSKNLVEQEVARRFNIPRSTLQDRLRGHQQRANSRANSSKLTEIEEESLKKWVLSMDLYRVAPRPSIVREMADLLL
;
A
#
# COMPACT_ATOMS: atom_id res chain seq x y z
N MET A 1 3.44 -49.48 5.26
CA MET A 1 3.81 -48.07 5.08
C MET A 1 2.76 -47.23 5.77
N ILE A 2 3.15 -46.66 6.92
CA ILE A 2 2.52 -45.58 7.71
C ILE A 2 1.28 -45.93 8.56
N GLU A 3 1.53 -46.01 9.88
CA GLU A 3 0.60 -45.89 11.01
C GLU A 3 -0.05 -44.50 11.06
N ILE A 4 -1.19 -44.38 11.76
CA ILE A 4 -1.32 -43.59 13.01
C ILE A 4 -2.78 -43.67 13.47
N ASP A 5 -2.99 -44.33 14.61
CA ASP A 5 -4.16 -44.25 15.50
C ASP A 5 -4.33 -42.82 16.04
N VAL A 6 -5.55 -42.28 16.13
CA VAL A 6 -5.92 -41.33 17.20
C VAL A 6 -7.42 -41.38 17.54
N TYR A 7 -7.71 -42.11 18.61
CA TYR A 7 -8.57 -41.81 19.77
C TYR A 7 -9.98 -41.20 19.65
N GLU A 8 -10.87 -41.98 20.27
CA GLU A 8 -12.27 -41.78 20.65
C GLU A 8 -12.45 -40.82 21.85
N GLN A 9 -13.70 -40.32 21.99
CA GLN A 9 -14.36 -39.85 23.22
C GLN A 9 -13.87 -38.52 23.83
N SER A 10 -14.74 -37.58 24.20
CA SER A 10 -15.80 -37.80 25.18
C SER A 10 -16.73 -36.59 25.28
N TYR A 11 -18.01 -36.89 25.53
CA TYR A 11 -19.12 -36.00 25.75
C TYR A 11 -19.00 -35.27 27.10
N ASN A 12 -19.24 -33.95 27.14
CA ASN A 12 -19.46 -33.22 28.39
C ASN A 12 -20.95 -32.96 28.58
N VAL A 13 -21.66 -33.93 29.17
CA VAL A 13 -22.98 -33.71 29.78
C VAL A 13 -22.77 -33.58 31.28
N PHE A 14 -22.89 -32.36 31.79
CA PHE A 14 -22.76 -32.07 33.22
C PHE A 14 -24.00 -32.57 33.97
N HIS A 15 -23.85 -33.70 34.68
CA HIS A 15 -24.81 -34.11 35.70
C HIS A 15 -24.23 -33.87 37.11
N HIS A 16 -24.87 -32.95 37.84
CA HIS A 16 -24.68 -32.76 39.27
C HIS A 16 -25.10 -34.01 40.06
N ARG A 17 -24.23 -34.51 40.95
CA ARG A 17 -24.67 -35.07 42.24
C ARG A 17 -23.55 -35.09 43.28
N ALA A 18 -23.96 -34.79 44.52
CA ALA A 18 -23.13 -34.65 45.71
C ALA A 18 -22.57 -35.98 46.24
N GLY A 19 -21.37 -35.91 46.83
CA GLY A 19 -20.76 -36.97 47.62
C GLY A 19 -19.49 -36.45 48.28
N HIS A 20 -19.54 -36.26 49.59
CA HIS A 20 -18.43 -35.86 50.44
C HIS A 20 -17.40 -36.99 50.57
N THR A 21 -16.12 -36.70 50.41
CA THR A 21 -15.01 -37.38 51.12
C THR A 21 -13.88 -36.36 51.33
N THR A 22 -13.49 -36.20 52.58
CA THR A 22 -12.41 -35.33 53.07
C THR A 22 -11.08 -36.06 53.00
N GLU A 23 -10.08 -35.50 52.31
CA GLU A 23 -8.67 -35.73 52.62
C GLU A 23 -7.92 -34.39 52.57
N PRO A 24 -7.28 -33.94 53.65
CA PRO A 24 -6.51 -32.69 53.64
C PRO A 24 -5.12 -32.97 53.05
N ALA A 25 -4.93 -32.66 51.78
CA ALA A 25 -3.58 -32.53 51.22
C ALA A 25 -3.00 -31.22 51.72
N THR A 26 -2.04 -31.28 52.65
CA THR A 26 -1.15 -30.17 52.99
C THR A 26 -0.13 -29.98 51.87
N PRO A 27 -0.07 -28.81 51.19
CA PRO A 27 1.05 -28.49 50.32
C PRO A 27 2.00 -27.53 51.03
N SER A 28 3.20 -28.03 51.29
CA SER A 28 4.35 -27.35 51.85
C SER A 28 4.68 -26.06 51.09
N GLU A 29 4.90 -25.00 51.85
CA GLU A 29 5.54 -23.77 51.38
C GLU A 29 6.94 -24.08 50.82
N THR A 30 7.17 -23.79 49.53
CA THR A 30 8.38 -23.14 48.99
C THR A 30 8.47 -23.36 47.49
N ARG A 31 8.13 -22.33 46.71
CA ARG A 31 8.77 -21.99 45.42
C ARG A 31 8.18 -20.69 44.86
N GLN A 32 8.33 -19.62 45.63
CA GLN A 32 8.49 -18.31 45.00
C GLN A 32 9.90 -18.26 44.41
N LEU A 33 10.08 -18.67 43.15
CA LEU A 33 11.29 -18.35 42.39
C LEU A 33 10.94 -18.07 40.93
N ILE A 34 10.98 -16.78 40.58
CA ILE A 34 11.36 -16.22 39.27
C ILE A 34 10.31 -16.35 38.14
N TYR A 35 9.45 -15.32 38.01
CA TYR A 35 8.96 -14.89 36.69
C TYR A 35 9.71 -13.61 36.29
N PRO A 36 10.50 -13.61 35.20
CA PRO A 36 11.14 -12.43 34.68
C PRO A 36 10.12 -11.48 34.03
N LEU A 37 10.43 -10.17 34.12
CA LEU A 37 9.73 -9.01 33.58
C LEU A 37 8.81 -9.31 32.39
N LEU A 38 7.52 -8.99 32.59
CA LEU A 38 6.43 -8.94 31.62
C LEU A 38 6.92 -8.65 30.19
N LEU A 39 6.99 -9.70 29.39
CA LEU A 39 7.03 -9.66 27.95
C LEU A 39 5.70 -9.01 27.55
N GLN A 40 5.69 -7.71 27.27
CA GLN A 40 4.49 -7.09 26.72
C GLN A 40 4.16 -7.89 25.45
N PRO A 41 2.93 -8.44 25.32
CA PRO A 41 2.55 -9.11 24.09
C PRO A 41 2.84 -8.16 22.93
N PRO A 42 3.29 -8.65 21.77
CA PRO A 42 3.55 -7.80 20.62
C PRO A 42 2.32 -6.93 20.42
N THR A 43 2.45 -5.64 20.75
CA THR A 43 1.33 -4.72 20.66
C THR A 43 1.15 -4.52 19.18
N MET A 44 0.23 -5.30 18.58
CA MET A 44 -0.06 -5.14 17.18
C MET A 44 -0.51 -3.69 16.97
N PRO A 45 0.07 -2.96 16.01
CA PRO A 45 -0.43 -1.65 15.67
C PRO A 45 -1.91 -1.81 15.29
N PRO A 46 -2.79 -0.90 15.72
CA PRO A 46 -4.21 -1.01 15.43
C PRO A 46 -4.42 -1.10 13.92
N ILE A 47 -5.18 -2.11 13.48
CA ILE A 47 -5.61 -2.25 12.08
C ILE A 47 -6.43 -1.01 11.74
N ARG A 48 -5.90 -0.15 10.87
CA ARG A 48 -6.57 1.10 10.48
C ARG A 48 -7.90 0.76 9.78
N SER A 49 -9.02 1.20 10.36
CA SER A 49 -10.35 0.99 9.77
C SER A 49 -10.52 1.83 8.50
N GLN A 50 -11.31 1.36 7.53
CA GLN A 50 -11.59 2.14 6.30
C GLN A 50 -12.26 3.50 6.60
N SER A 51 -13.05 3.59 7.68
CA SER A 51 -13.63 4.85 8.17
C SER A 51 -12.54 5.88 8.48
N SER A 52 -11.48 5.48 9.21
CA SER A 52 -10.34 6.35 9.51
C SER A 52 -9.47 6.70 8.30
N LYS A 53 -9.55 5.93 7.20
CA LYS A 53 -8.96 6.28 5.91
C LYS A 53 -9.74 7.38 5.19
N ASN A 54 -11.06 7.22 5.14
CA ASN A 54 -11.98 8.16 4.50
C ASN A 54 -11.93 9.56 5.14
N LEU A 55 -11.85 9.64 6.47
CA LEU A 55 -11.77 10.92 7.21
C LEU A 55 -10.50 11.70 6.86
N VAL A 56 -9.36 11.01 6.73
CA VAL A 56 -8.10 11.66 6.35
C VAL A 56 -8.13 12.12 4.89
N GLU A 57 -8.69 11.32 3.98
CA GLU A 57 -8.87 11.75 2.58
C GLU A 57 -9.76 13.00 2.48
N GLN A 58 -10.84 13.07 3.27
CA GLN A 58 -11.72 14.24 3.30
C GLN A 58 -11.02 15.49 3.83
N GLU A 59 -10.29 15.37 4.94
CA GLU A 59 -9.57 16.51 5.52
C GLU A 59 -8.46 17.01 4.61
N VAL A 60 -7.73 16.11 3.95
CA VAL A 60 -6.72 16.49 2.94
C VAL A 60 -7.38 17.18 1.76
N ALA A 61 -8.47 16.63 1.22
CA ALA A 61 -9.20 17.24 0.10
C ALA A 61 -9.70 18.66 0.46
N ARG A 62 -10.22 18.84 1.68
CA ARG A 62 -10.66 20.14 2.20
C ARG A 62 -9.50 21.14 2.32
N ARG A 63 -8.36 20.72 2.89
CA ARG A 63 -7.18 21.58 3.06
C ARG A 63 -6.63 22.11 1.74
N PHE A 64 -6.61 21.27 0.71
CA PHE A 64 -6.13 21.63 -0.61
C PHE A 64 -7.23 22.18 -1.54
N ASN A 65 -8.46 22.30 -1.05
CA ASN A 65 -9.64 22.74 -1.81
C ASN A 65 -9.81 21.97 -3.14
N ILE A 66 -9.66 20.65 -3.09
CA ILE A 66 -9.82 19.75 -4.24
C ILE A 66 -10.98 18.79 -4.01
N PRO A 67 -11.65 18.31 -5.07
CA PRO A 67 -12.60 17.21 -4.95
C PRO A 67 -11.94 15.95 -4.41
N ARG A 68 -12.67 15.19 -3.59
CA ARG A 68 -12.19 13.90 -3.06
C ARG A 68 -11.83 12.92 -4.17
N SER A 69 -12.61 12.88 -5.25
CA SER A 69 -12.34 12.05 -6.43
C SER A 69 -10.96 12.34 -7.01
N THR A 70 -10.60 13.62 -7.18
CA THR A 70 -9.29 14.04 -7.66
C THR A 70 -8.15 13.59 -6.74
N LEU A 71 -8.34 13.66 -5.42
CA LEU A 71 -7.36 13.14 -4.46
C LEU A 71 -7.21 11.61 -4.58
N GLN A 72 -8.33 10.89 -4.73
CA GLN A 72 -8.31 9.44 -4.91
C GLN A 72 -7.62 9.02 -6.20
N ASP A 73 -7.87 9.72 -7.31
CA ASP A 73 -7.19 9.46 -8.58
C ASP A 73 -5.67 9.64 -8.42
N ARG A 74 -5.24 10.72 -7.76
CA ARG A 74 -3.81 10.94 -7.47
C ARG A 74 -3.21 9.83 -6.59
N LEU A 75 -3.93 9.39 -5.54
CA LEU A 75 -3.50 8.29 -4.68
C LEU A 75 -3.43 6.94 -5.41
N ARG A 76 -4.24 6.77 -6.47
CA ARG A 76 -4.18 5.61 -7.37
C ARG A 76 -3.05 5.71 -8.40
N GLY A 77 -2.27 6.80 -8.39
CA GLY A 77 -1.15 7.02 -9.29
C GLY A 77 -1.51 7.75 -10.59
N HIS A 78 -2.72 8.33 -10.71
CA HIS A 78 -3.02 9.19 -11.85
C HIS A 78 -2.12 10.42 -11.82
N GLN A 79 -1.28 10.52 -12.86
CA GLN A 79 -0.41 11.65 -13.07
C GLN A 79 -1.23 12.90 -13.42
N GLN A 80 -0.74 14.06 -12.99
CA GLN A 80 -1.33 15.33 -13.41
C GLN A 80 -1.18 15.48 -14.92
N ARG A 81 -2.23 15.95 -15.58
CA ARG A 81 -2.29 16.11 -17.04
C ARG A 81 -1.18 17.00 -17.61
N ALA A 82 -0.68 17.96 -16.83
CA ALA A 82 0.48 18.78 -17.17
C ALA A 82 1.79 17.98 -17.29
N ASN A 83 1.92 16.88 -16.56
CA ASN A 83 3.11 16.04 -16.52
C ASN A 83 3.00 14.81 -17.44
N SER A 84 1.80 14.53 -17.97
CA SER A 84 1.55 13.39 -18.84
C SER A 84 1.76 13.75 -20.31
N ARG A 85 2.10 12.79 -21.17
CA ARG A 85 2.15 12.96 -22.64
C ARG A 85 0.77 13.09 -23.23
N ALA A 86 0.57 13.94 -24.23
CA ALA A 86 -0.73 14.09 -24.90
C ALA A 86 -1.16 12.76 -25.54
N ASN A 87 -2.41 12.37 -25.32
CA ASN A 87 -2.97 11.21 -25.99
C ASN A 87 -3.05 11.56 -27.49
N SER A 88 -2.51 10.70 -28.35
CA SER A 88 -2.42 10.92 -29.80
C SER A 88 -1.32 11.88 -30.27
N SER A 89 -0.20 11.98 -29.56
CA SER A 89 1.02 12.56 -30.16
C SER A 89 1.44 11.72 -31.38
N LYS A 90 1.66 12.38 -32.53
CA LYS A 90 2.09 11.70 -33.76
C LYS A 90 3.53 11.22 -33.67
N LEU A 91 4.40 12.04 -33.07
CA LEU A 91 5.80 11.71 -32.88
C LEU A 91 5.97 10.82 -31.65
N THR A 92 6.92 9.89 -31.71
CA THR A 92 7.41 9.18 -30.53
C THR A 92 8.28 10.09 -29.66
N GLU A 93 8.62 9.65 -28.45
CA GLU A 93 9.51 10.41 -27.55
C GLU A 93 10.90 10.60 -28.17
N ILE A 94 11.42 9.57 -28.84
CA ILE A 94 12.73 9.60 -29.49
C ILE A 94 12.74 10.58 -30.67
N GLU A 95 11.68 10.59 -31.46
CA GLU A 95 11.52 11.53 -32.58
C GLU A 95 11.42 12.98 -32.09
N GLU A 96 10.63 13.22 -31.03
CA GLU A 96 10.52 14.56 -30.42
C GLU A 96 11.86 15.05 -29.88
N GLU A 97 12.64 14.18 -29.21
CA GLU A 97 13.97 14.51 -28.72
C GLU A 97 14.97 14.74 -29.86
N SER A 98 14.85 14.00 -30.97
CA SER A 98 15.66 14.23 -32.18
C SER A 98 15.33 15.57 -32.82
N LEU A 99 14.05 15.90 -32.93
CA LEU A 99 13.58 17.18 -33.47
C LEU A 99 14.03 18.36 -32.58
N LYS A 100 13.97 18.23 -31.25
CA LYS A 100 14.49 19.25 -30.31
C LYS A 100 15.98 19.49 -30.52
N LYS A 101 16.79 18.43 -30.59
CA LYS A 101 18.24 18.56 -30.82
C LYS A 101 18.53 19.29 -32.13
N TRP A 102 17.79 18.96 -33.19
CA TRP A 102 17.93 19.64 -34.48
C TRP A 102 17.56 21.13 -34.39
N VAL A 103 16.42 21.47 -33.77
CA VAL A 103 16.01 22.87 -33.53
C VAL A 103 17.06 23.64 -32.73
N LEU A 104 17.61 23.05 -31.66
CA LEU A 104 18.67 23.67 -30.85
C LEU A 104 19.97 23.86 -31.65
N SER A 105 20.30 22.93 -32.56
CA SER A 105 21.45 23.09 -33.44
C SER A 105 21.27 24.21 -34.46
N MET A 106 20.03 24.54 -34.87
CA MET A 106 19.78 25.67 -35.76
C MET A 106 20.12 27.02 -35.11
N ASP A 107 19.87 27.15 -33.81
CA ASP A 107 20.25 28.36 -33.06
C ASP A 107 21.78 28.54 -33.04
N LEU A 108 22.53 27.43 -32.91
CA LEU A 108 24.00 27.44 -33.05
C LEU A 108 24.45 27.95 -34.43
N TYR A 109 23.72 27.62 -35.49
CA TYR A 109 23.97 28.12 -36.85
C TYR A 109 23.44 29.54 -37.10
N ARG A 110 22.90 30.21 -36.06
CA ARG A 110 22.28 31.54 -36.15
C ARG A 110 21.12 31.60 -37.15
N VAL A 111 20.48 30.47 -37.41
CA VAL A 111 19.30 30.39 -38.29
C VAL A 111 18.08 30.17 -37.41
N ALA A 112 17.11 31.08 -37.47
CA ALA A 112 15.85 30.90 -36.75
C ALA A 112 15.02 29.77 -37.42
N PRO A 113 14.65 28.70 -36.68
CA PRO A 113 13.79 27.64 -37.22
C PRO A 113 12.43 28.21 -37.58
N ARG A 114 12.11 28.24 -38.88
CA ARG A 114 10.79 28.60 -39.35
C ARG A 114 9.82 27.44 -39.09
N PRO A 115 8.58 27.69 -38.65
CA PRO A 115 7.61 26.62 -38.40
C PRO A 115 7.37 25.67 -39.59
N SER A 116 7.57 26.14 -40.83
CA SER A 116 7.50 25.29 -42.03
C SER A 116 8.60 24.23 -42.06
N ILE A 117 9.85 24.63 -41.80
CA ILE A 117 11.00 23.72 -41.81
C ILE A 117 10.92 22.75 -40.63
N VAL A 118 10.45 23.22 -39.46
CA VAL A 118 10.22 22.34 -38.30
C VAL A 118 9.19 21.26 -38.62
N ARG A 119 8.14 21.60 -39.38
CA ARG A 119 7.12 20.63 -39.83
C ARG A 119 7.71 19.64 -40.83
N GLU A 120 8.45 20.11 -41.83
CA GLU A 120 9.13 19.24 -42.80
C GLU A 120 10.05 18.24 -42.08
N MET A 121 10.83 18.71 -41.10
CA MET A 121 11.68 17.82 -40.30
C MET A 121 10.89 16.86 -39.41
N ALA A 122 9.75 17.29 -38.85
CA ALA A 122 8.88 16.39 -38.12
C ALA A 122 8.28 15.30 -39.03
N ASP A 123 7.88 15.66 -40.24
CA ASP A 123 7.32 14.73 -41.22
C ASP A 123 8.37 13.72 -41.73
N LEU A 124 9.67 14.07 -41.72
CA LEU A 124 10.77 13.16 -42.03
C LEU A 124 11.08 12.14 -40.91
N LEU A 125 10.59 12.39 -39.69
CA LEU A 125 10.83 11.55 -38.51
C LEU A 125 9.69 10.56 -38.25
N LEU A 126 8.54 10.73 -38.90
CA LEU A 126 7.37 9.83 -38.85
C LEU A 126 7.56 8.62 -39.77
#